data_AF-A0A8H7KUI6-F1
#
_entry.id   AF-A0A8H7KUI6-F1
#
_cell.length_a   1.000
_cell.length_b   1.000
_cell.length_c   1.000
_cell.angle_alpha   90.00
_cell.angle_beta   90.00
_cell.angle_gamma   90.00
#
_symmetry.space_group_name_H-M   'P 1'
#
loop_
_entity.id
_entity.type
_entity.pdbx_description
1 polymer ?
#
loop_
_entity_poly.entity_id
_entity_poly.type
_entity_poly.pdbx_seq_one_letter_code
_entity_poly.pdbx_strand_id
1 'polypeptide(L)'
;MKMSARTFTFNGREYPADAMMKEVVAMAKMLADNARITNPLPAGVDLTGQEQKEIQDQINAMAVLPKPATDMFWTAFAANHLAALGSAMRALSHDSQPRALARYIQILSLLLDPKDDPYFRRFLQHPTQSKDVANIVASAFVKGIEWIRPSGPELIATLMIHLLFWVDPKTGDDGRGSIDAPNRGPLQAKLAAILESPSIKRLDLPQRVDLERLAGILGCMASEEVGSYYIQSTQDYLQRDLDACGKWDCEEEDEPELRCSKCKTVKYCGKAHQGWHWKNGHKLKCFAPVD
;
A
#
# COMPACT_ATOMS: atom_id res chain seq x y z
N MET A 1 23.04 -0.85 10.02
CA MET A 1 23.18 -1.62 8.76
C MET A 1 23.72 -0.67 7.71
N LYS A 2 24.90 -0.94 7.14
CA LYS A 2 25.45 -0.14 6.02
C LYS A 2 25.10 -0.86 4.72
N MET A 3 24.30 -0.23 3.86
CA MET A 3 24.12 -0.71 2.50
C MET A 3 25.19 -0.05 1.63
N SER A 4 26.06 -0.86 1.04
CA SER A 4 26.88 -0.45 -0.08
C SER A 4 26.07 -0.69 -1.36
N ALA A 5 26.32 0.08 -2.42
CA ALA A 5 25.67 -0.10 -3.73
C ALA A 5 25.84 -1.52 -4.33
N ARG A 6 26.70 -2.37 -3.73
CA ARG A 6 27.07 -3.68 -4.24
C ARG A 6 26.63 -4.85 -3.35
N THR A 7 26.60 -4.67 -2.03
CA THR A 7 26.30 -5.75 -1.08
C THR A 7 25.44 -5.26 0.08
N PHE A 8 24.63 -6.17 0.63
CA PHE A 8 23.96 -5.98 1.92
C PHE A 8 24.35 -7.11 2.86
N THR A 9 24.49 -6.80 4.16
CA THR A 9 24.82 -7.80 5.19
C THR A 9 23.55 -8.24 5.91
N PHE A 10 23.30 -9.55 5.96
CA PHE A 10 22.23 -10.17 6.73
C PHE A 10 22.74 -11.39 7.49
N ASN A 11 22.48 -11.46 8.79
CA ASN A 11 22.98 -12.51 9.69
C ASN A 11 24.49 -12.80 9.53
N GLY A 12 25.28 -11.73 9.40
CA GLY A 12 26.74 -11.82 9.23
C GLY A 12 27.22 -12.28 7.85
N ARG A 13 26.32 -12.50 6.89
CA ARG A 13 26.66 -12.85 5.50
C ARG A 13 26.46 -11.66 4.58
N GLU A 14 27.38 -11.44 3.65
CA GLU A 14 27.21 -10.47 2.57
C GLU A 14 26.51 -11.11 1.37
N TYR A 15 25.54 -10.39 0.82
CA TYR A 15 24.77 -10.81 -0.34
C TYR A 15 24.92 -9.78 -1.46
N PRO A 16 25.17 -10.20 -2.71
CA PRO A 16 25.15 -9.30 -3.86
C PRO A 16 23.78 -8.68 -4.05
N ALA A 17 23.73 -7.36 -4.16
CA ALA A 17 22.46 -6.62 -4.22
C ALA A 17 21.62 -6.99 -5.46
N ASP A 18 22.27 -7.30 -6.59
CA ASP A 18 21.59 -7.74 -7.82
C ASP A 18 21.02 -9.17 -7.72
N ALA A 19 21.65 -10.06 -6.93
CA ALA A 19 21.11 -11.39 -6.67
C ALA A 19 19.87 -11.30 -5.78
N MET A 20 19.94 -10.49 -4.73
CA MET A 20 18.80 -10.19 -3.86
C MET A 20 17.61 -9.63 -4.62
N MET A 21 17.86 -8.69 -5.53
CA MET A 21 16.81 -8.11 -6.35
C MET A 21 16.07 -9.17 -7.18
N LYS A 22 16.80 -10.12 -7.76
CA LYS A 22 16.18 -11.24 -8.49
C LYS A 22 15.36 -12.15 -7.57
N GLU A 23 15.88 -12.42 -6.37
CA GLU A 23 15.19 -13.24 -5.37
C GLU A 23 13.90 -12.57 -4.89
N VAL A 24 13.92 -11.28 -4.54
CA VAL A 24 12.70 -10.58 -4.08
C VAL A 24 11.64 -10.48 -5.17
N VAL A 25 12.04 -10.32 -6.44
CA VAL A 25 11.10 -10.36 -7.57
C VAL A 25 10.49 -11.75 -7.74
N ALA A 26 11.30 -12.80 -7.63
CA ALA A 26 10.80 -14.17 -7.70
C ALA A 26 9.85 -14.49 -6.54
N MET A 27 10.17 -14.03 -5.32
CA MET A 27 9.29 -14.17 -4.16
C MET A 27 8.00 -13.37 -4.31
N ALA A 28 8.06 -12.14 -4.82
CA ALA A 28 6.87 -11.32 -5.07
C ALA A 28 5.93 -12.00 -6.08
N LYS A 29 6.50 -12.56 -7.16
CA LYS A 29 5.75 -13.35 -8.13
C LYS A 29 5.13 -14.59 -7.49
N MET A 30 5.89 -15.32 -6.67
CA MET A 30 5.39 -16.49 -5.96
C MET A 30 4.21 -16.13 -5.05
N LEU A 31 4.26 -14.98 -4.34
CA LEU A 31 3.13 -14.54 -3.53
C LEU A 31 1.91 -14.25 -4.40
N ALA A 32 2.10 -13.59 -5.54
CA ALA A 32 1.02 -13.29 -6.47
C ALA A 32 0.38 -14.56 -7.07
N ASP A 33 1.19 -15.57 -7.42
CA ASP A 33 0.71 -16.84 -7.94
C ASP A 33 -0.04 -17.64 -6.86
N ASN A 34 0.53 -17.76 -5.66
CA ASN A 34 -0.10 -18.46 -4.52
C ASN A 34 -1.41 -17.79 -4.09
N ALA A 35 -1.45 -16.46 -4.13
CA ALA A 35 -2.65 -15.69 -3.87
C ALA A 35 -3.66 -15.72 -5.04
N ARG A 36 -3.39 -16.44 -6.14
CA ARG A 36 -4.28 -16.50 -7.31
C ARG A 36 -4.53 -15.12 -7.95
N ILE A 37 -3.58 -14.19 -7.82
CA ILE A 37 -3.67 -12.84 -8.43
C ILE A 37 -3.40 -12.91 -9.93
N THR A 38 -2.43 -13.73 -10.34
CA THR A 38 -2.03 -13.94 -11.74
C THR A 38 -2.86 -15.04 -12.43
N ASN A 39 -3.53 -15.88 -11.65
CA ASN A 39 -4.46 -16.90 -12.11
C ASN A 39 -5.74 -16.86 -11.25
N PRO A 40 -6.68 -15.92 -11.56
CA PRO A 40 -7.84 -15.63 -10.73
C PRO A 40 -8.71 -16.85 -10.41
N LEU A 41 -9.33 -16.82 -9.23
CA LEU A 41 -10.31 -17.81 -8.83
C LEU A 41 -11.54 -17.77 -9.74
N PRO A 42 -12.17 -18.93 -10.04
CA PRO A 42 -13.49 -18.95 -10.66
C PRO A 42 -14.54 -18.25 -9.79
N ALA A 43 -15.60 -17.73 -10.42
CA ALA A 43 -16.69 -17.08 -9.71
C ALA A 43 -17.29 -18.02 -8.63
N GLY A 44 -17.45 -17.52 -7.42
CA GLY A 44 -18.03 -18.26 -6.30
C GLY A 44 -17.13 -19.32 -5.67
N VAL A 45 -15.89 -19.51 -6.15
CA VAL A 45 -14.92 -20.44 -5.59
C VAL A 45 -13.92 -19.67 -4.74
N ASP A 46 -13.91 -19.92 -3.43
CA ASP A 46 -12.98 -19.28 -2.49
C ASP A 46 -11.66 -20.06 -2.36
N LEU A 47 -10.66 -19.45 -1.71
CA LEU A 47 -9.42 -20.11 -1.34
C LEU A 47 -9.68 -21.30 -0.40
N THR A 48 -9.01 -22.41 -0.70
CA THR A 48 -8.93 -23.56 0.19
C THR A 48 -8.14 -23.22 1.46
N GLY A 49 -8.29 -24.03 2.51
CA GLY A 49 -7.50 -23.86 3.74
C GLY A 49 -5.99 -24.02 3.50
N GLN A 50 -5.61 -24.87 2.55
CA GLN A 50 -4.21 -25.10 2.17
C GLN A 50 -3.63 -23.88 1.45
N GLU A 51 -4.32 -23.34 0.44
CA GLU A 51 -3.86 -22.13 -0.26
C GLU A 51 -3.72 -20.94 0.70
N GLN A 52 -4.68 -20.77 1.62
CA GLN A 52 -4.57 -19.74 2.66
C GLN A 52 -3.34 -19.90 3.54
N LYS A 53 -3.05 -21.14 3.95
CA LYS A 53 -1.87 -21.44 4.76
C LYS A 53 -0.59 -21.12 4.00
N GLU A 54 -0.51 -21.48 2.71
CA GLU A 54 0.66 -21.19 1.87
C GLU A 54 0.90 -19.69 1.69
N ILE A 55 -0.15 -18.92 1.42
CA ILE A 55 -0.07 -17.45 1.36
C ILE A 55 0.43 -16.89 2.70
N GLN A 56 -0.16 -17.37 3.80
CA GLN A 56 0.17 -16.86 5.12
C GLN A 56 1.60 -17.24 5.57
N ASP A 57 2.05 -18.45 5.27
CA ASP A 57 3.42 -18.90 5.55
C ASP A 57 4.43 -18.03 4.79
N GLN A 58 4.12 -17.69 3.53
CA GLN A 58 4.96 -16.82 2.73
C GLN A 58 5.00 -15.39 3.28
N ILE A 59 3.85 -14.81 3.66
CA ILE A 59 3.80 -13.49 4.31
C ILE A 59 4.61 -13.49 5.62
N ASN A 60 4.46 -14.54 6.44
CA ASN A 60 5.21 -14.68 7.69
C ASN A 60 6.71 -14.80 7.44
N ALA A 61 7.13 -15.54 6.41
CA ALA A 61 8.53 -15.64 6.03
C ALA A 61 9.13 -14.25 5.69
N MET A 62 8.36 -13.39 5.02
CA MET A 62 8.83 -12.04 4.67
C MET A 62 8.93 -11.11 5.89
N ALA A 63 8.09 -11.32 6.91
CA ALA A 63 8.13 -10.55 8.15
C ALA A 63 9.39 -10.82 9.01
N VAL A 64 10.11 -11.91 8.75
CA VAL A 64 11.37 -12.24 9.45
C VAL A 64 12.59 -11.57 8.79
N LEU A 65 12.44 -11.07 7.55
CA LEU A 65 13.52 -10.41 6.83
C LEU A 65 13.84 -9.03 7.46
N PRO A 66 15.08 -8.52 7.31
CA PRO A 66 15.41 -7.17 7.71
C PRO A 66 14.59 -6.16 6.91
N LYS A 67 14.22 -5.04 7.55
CA LYS A 67 13.39 -3.99 6.93
C LYS A 67 13.79 -3.65 5.49
N PRO A 68 15.07 -3.42 5.14
CA PRO A 68 15.40 -3.08 3.75
C PRO A 68 15.06 -4.18 2.73
N ALA A 69 15.19 -5.46 3.12
CA ALA A 69 14.81 -6.58 2.28
C ALA A 69 13.29 -6.72 2.17
N THR A 70 12.57 -6.55 3.27
CA THR A 70 11.10 -6.51 3.29
C THR A 70 10.54 -5.36 2.45
N ASP A 71 11.14 -4.17 2.55
CA ASP A 71 10.78 -3.01 1.74
C ASP A 71 11.04 -3.28 0.25
N MET A 72 12.18 -3.90 -0.10
CA MET A 72 12.47 -4.31 -1.49
C MET A 72 11.45 -5.32 -2.02
N PHE A 73 11.03 -6.29 -1.19
CA PHE A 73 9.99 -7.25 -1.54
C PHE A 73 8.65 -6.58 -1.81
N TRP A 74 8.17 -5.72 -0.91
CA TRP A 74 6.88 -5.06 -1.10
C TRP A 74 6.90 -4.06 -2.25
N THR A 75 8.01 -3.35 -2.49
CA THR A 75 8.16 -2.52 -3.68
C THR A 75 8.19 -3.35 -4.96
N ALA A 76 8.84 -4.52 -4.96
CA ALA A 76 8.81 -5.44 -6.10
C ALA A 76 7.39 -5.95 -6.37
N PHE A 77 6.64 -6.30 -5.32
CA PHE A 77 5.24 -6.68 -5.45
C PHE A 77 4.40 -5.53 -6.00
N ALA A 78 4.55 -4.33 -5.42
CA ALA A 78 3.84 -3.12 -5.83
C ALA A 78 4.04 -2.80 -7.31
N ALA A 79 5.30 -2.86 -7.77
CA ALA A 79 5.67 -2.55 -9.14
C ALA A 79 5.13 -3.53 -10.19
N ASN A 80 4.89 -4.80 -9.83
CA ASN A 80 4.60 -5.86 -10.81
C ASN A 80 3.17 -6.41 -10.73
N HIS A 81 2.47 -6.25 -9.59
CA HIS A 81 1.25 -7.03 -9.32
C HIS A 81 0.03 -6.21 -8.86
N LEU A 82 0.12 -4.90 -8.61
CA LEU A 82 -1.03 -4.14 -8.09
C LEU A 82 -2.19 -4.01 -9.07
N ALA A 83 -1.92 -3.80 -10.36
CA ALA A 83 -2.97 -3.73 -11.37
C ALA A 83 -3.80 -5.04 -11.43
N ALA A 84 -3.10 -6.18 -11.37
CA ALA A 84 -3.72 -7.49 -11.31
C ALA A 84 -4.47 -7.71 -9.98
N LEU A 85 -3.89 -7.31 -8.84
CA LEU A 85 -4.54 -7.40 -7.53
C LEU A 85 -5.84 -6.58 -7.48
N GLY A 86 -5.82 -5.32 -7.94
CA GLY A 86 -7.02 -4.48 -7.99
C GLY A 86 -8.11 -5.08 -8.90
N SER A 87 -7.70 -5.66 -10.03
CA SER A 87 -8.62 -6.36 -10.94
C SER A 87 -9.21 -7.63 -10.30
N ALA A 88 -8.39 -8.41 -9.60
CA ALA A 88 -8.83 -9.59 -8.87
C ALA A 88 -9.80 -9.21 -7.75
N MET A 89 -9.51 -8.18 -6.96
CA MET A 89 -10.40 -7.68 -5.90
C MET A 89 -11.79 -7.31 -6.43
N ARG A 90 -11.88 -6.62 -7.59
CA ARG A 90 -13.16 -6.27 -8.21
C ARG A 90 -13.96 -7.48 -8.70
N ALA A 91 -13.30 -8.60 -8.99
CA ALA A 91 -13.94 -9.82 -9.46
C ALA A 91 -14.46 -10.71 -8.31
N LEU A 92 -14.06 -10.45 -7.07
CA LEU A 92 -14.49 -11.22 -5.91
C LEU A 92 -15.80 -10.71 -5.32
N SER A 93 -16.58 -11.62 -4.74
CA SER A 93 -17.68 -11.28 -3.84
C SER A 93 -17.30 -11.59 -2.40
N HIS A 94 -17.58 -10.66 -1.48
CA HIS A 94 -17.40 -10.90 -0.04
C HIS A 94 -18.22 -12.09 0.44
N ASP A 95 -19.41 -12.31 -0.11
CA ASP A 95 -20.34 -13.32 0.40
C ASP A 95 -19.93 -14.74 -0.03
N SER A 96 -19.33 -14.91 -1.21
CA SER A 96 -18.91 -16.22 -1.72
C SER A 96 -17.41 -16.47 -1.65
N GLN A 97 -16.59 -15.42 -1.59
CA GLN A 97 -15.13 -15.50 -1.61
C GLN A 97 -14.47 -14.64 -0.48
N PRO A 98 -14.96 -14.74 0.78
CA PRO A 98 -14.46 -13.90 1.87
C PRO A 98 -12.98 -14.12 2.19
N ARG A 99 -12.46 -15.34 2.03
CA ARG A 99 -11.05 -15.64 2.37
C ARG A 99 -10.11 -15.03 1.36
N ALA A 100 -10.38 -15.20 0.07
CA ALA A 100 -9.63 -14.55 -1.01
C ALA A 100 -9.59 -13.03 -0.82
N LEU A 101 -10.75 -12.43 -0.55
CA LEU A 101 -10.85 -10.98 -0.34
C LEU A 101 -10.05 -10.53 0.89
N ALA A 102 -10.14 -11.26 2.01
CA ALA A 102 -9.35 -10.96 3.20
C ALA A 102 -7.84 -11.03 2.92
N ARG A 103 -7.37 -11.99 2.12
CA ARG A 103 -5.94 -12.08 1.71
C ARG A 103 -5.51 -10.93 0.84
N TYR A 104 -6.36 -10.47 -0.08
CA TYR A 104 -6.03 -9.35 -0.96
C TYR A 104 -5.92 -8.05 -0.19
N ILE A 105 -6.84 -7.83 0.75
CA ILE A 105 -6.78 -6.68 1.67
C ILE A 105 -5.54 -6.80 2.58
N GLN A 106 -5.23 -7.98 3.10
CA GLN A 106 -4.03 -8.22 3.90
C GLN A 106 -2.76 -7.83 3.12
N ILE A 107 -2.60 -8.33 1.89
CA ILE A 107 -1.46 -8.00 1.03
C ILE A 107 -1.38 -6.48 0.78
N LEU A 108 -2.50 -5.85 0.44
CA LEU A 108 -2.55 -4.41 0.16
C LEU A 108 -2.19 -3.58 1.40
N SER A 109 -2.59 -4.03 2.60
CA SER A 109 -2.28 -3.36 3.87
C SER A 109 -0.83 -3.49 4.33
N LEU A 110 -0.07 -4.39 3.72
CA LEU A 110 1.35 -4.61 4.04
C LEU A 110 2.31 -3.85 3.12
N LEU A 111 1.78 -3.16 2.11
CA LEU A 111 2.59 -2.30 1.25
C LEU A 111 3.13 -1.10 2.03
N LEU A 112 4.23 -0.55 1.51
CA LEU A 112 4.86 0.65 2.08
C LEU A 112 3.94 1.88 1.94
N ASP A 113 4.21 2.92 2.72
CA ASP A 113 3.52 4.21 2.58
C ASP A 113 3.62 4.71 1.13
N PRO A 114 2.51 5.10 0.47
CA PRO A 114 2.56 5.66 -0.87
C PRO A 114 3.45 6.89 -1.00
N LYS A 115 3.78 7.60 0.09
CA LYS A 115 4.81 8.66 0.08
C LYS A 115 6.18 8.09 -0.33
N ASP A 116 6.53 6.94 0.22
CA ASP A 116 7.83 6.27 0.03
C ASP A 116 7.85 5.28 -1.15
N ASP A 117 6.69 4.72 -1.53
CA ASP A 117 6.56 3.79 -2.65
C ASP A 117 5.82 4.40 -3.85
N PRO A 118 6.55 4.80 -4.89
CA PRO A 118 5.95 5.45 -6.04
C PRO A 118 5.10 4.51 -6.90
N TYR A 119 5.26 3.18 -6.80
CA TYR A 119 4.44 2.25 -7.57
C TYR A 119 3.07 2.09 -6.92
N PHE A 120 3.04 1.98 -5.58
CA PHE A 120 1.76 1.95 -4.88
C PHE A 120 1.00 3.26 -5.06
N ARG A 121 1.69 4.41 -4.92
CA ARG A 121 1.09 5.72 -5.21
C ARG A 121 0.52 5.83 -6.62
N ARG A 122 1.28 5.42 -7.64
CA ARG A 122 0.80 5.42 -9.03
C ARG A 122 -0.43 4.56 -9.21
N PHE A 123 -0.45 3.37 -8.62
CA PHE A 123 -1.63 2.51 -8.63
C PHE A 123 -2.85 3.22 -8.03
N LEU A 124 -2.71 3.83 -6.84
CA LEU A 124 -3.79 4.54 -6.16
C LEU A 124 -4.32 5.72 -6.99
N GLN A 125 -3.42 6.48 -7.62
CA GLN A 125 -3.75 7.62 -8.48
C GLN A 125 -4.21 7.22 -9.89
N HIS A 126 -4.13 5.94 -10.27
CA HIS A 126 -4.50 5.51 -11.62
C HIS A 126 -6.02 5.42 -11.78
N PRO A 127 -6.62 6.06 -12.80
CA PRO A 127 -8.08 6.20 -12.92
C PRO A 127 -8.83 4.87 -13.01
N THR A 128 -8.20 3.81 -13.54
CA THR A 128 -8.84 2.51 -13.74
C THR A 128 -8.28 1.39 -12.88
N GLN A 129 -7.05 1.48 -12.37
CA GLN A 129 -6.42 0.34 -11.70
C GLN A 129 -6.89 0.25 -10.23
N SER A 130 -6.95 1.39 -9.53
CA SER A 130 -7.47 1.50 -8.16
C SER A 130 -8.99 1.63 -8.06
N LYS A 131 -9.69 1.68 -9.21
CA LYS A 131 -11.14 1.82 -9.27
C LYS A 131 -11.83 0.83 -8.33
N ASP A 132 -12.80 1.31 -7.55
CA ASP A 132 -13.63 0.58 -6.59
C ASP A 132 -12.87 -0.02 -5.37
N VAL A 133 -11.53 0.00 -5.35
CA VAL A 133 -10.73 -0.63 -4.28
C VAL A 133 -11.05 -0.02 -2.92
N ALA A 134 -11.22 1.30 -2.84
CA ALA A 134 -11.57 2.02 -1.62
C ALA A 134 -12.91 1.52 -1.02
N ASN A 135 -13.94 1.40 -1.86
CA ASN A 135 -15.25 0.90 -1.46
C ASN A 135 -15.22 -0.59 -1.10
N ILE A 136 -14.47 -1.40 -1.84
CA ILE A 136 -14.29 -2.84 -1.55
C ILE A 136 -13.67 -3.03 -0.16
N VAL A 137 -12.58 -2.32 0.15
CA VAL A 137 -11.89 -2.41 1.45
C VAL A 137 -12.80 -1.93 2.58
N ALA A 138 -13.46 -0.77 2.41
CA ALA A 138 -14.36 -0.22 3.42
C ALA A 138 -15.56 -1.15 3.70
N SER A 139 -16.20 -1.66 2.65
CA SER A 139 -17.34 -2.58 2.77
C SER A 139 -16.93 -3.89 3.46
N ALA A 140 -15.78 -4.45 3.08
CA ALA A 140 -15.25 -5.65 3.71
C ALA A 140 -14.95 -5.43 5.20
N PHE A 141 -14.33 -4.29 5.56
CA PHE A 141 -14.08 -3.93 6.96
C PHE A 141 -15.38 -3.87 7.77
N VAL A 142 -16.42 -3.25 7.24
CA VAL A 142 -17.74 -3.13 7.87
C VAL A 142 -18.40 -4.49 8.07
N LYS A 143 -18.45 -5.31 7.01
CA LYS A 143 -19.01 -6.68 7.04
C LYS A 143 -18.22 -7.62 7.96
N GLY A 144 -16.95 -7.30 8.20
CA GLY A 144 -16.00 -8.13 8.93
C GLY A 144 -15.12 -8.91 7.96
N ILE A 145 -13.82 -8.79 8.17
CA ILE A 145 -12.79 -9.60 7.53
C ILE A 145 -11.93 -10.28 8.58
N GLU A 146 -11.35 -11.42 8.20
CA GLU A 146 -10.42 -12.13 9.05
C GLU A 146 -9.08 -11.37 9.13
N TRP A 147 -8.68 -10.99 10.35
CA TRP A 147 -7.41 -10.33 10.61
C TRP A 147 -6.35 -11.36 10.92
N ILE A 148 -5.27 -11.38 10.13
CA ILE A 148 -4.16 -12.29 10.38
C ILE A 148 -2.85 -11.53 10.33
N ARG A 149 -2.04 -11.73 11.37
CA ARG A 149 -0.70 -11.15 11.48
C ARG A 149 0.14 -11.52 10.25
N PRO A 150 1.07 -10.66 9.81
CA PRO A 150 1.48 -9.40 10.43
C PRO A 150 0.50 -8.24 10.20
N SER A 151 -0.55 -8.40 9.40
CA SER A 151 -1.60 -7.38 9.27
C SER A 151 -2.51 -7.32 10.50
N GLY A 152 -3.21 -6.21 10.66
CA GLY A 152 -4.16 -5.99 11.75
C GLY A 152 -5.07 -4.78 11.49
N PRO A 153 -5.95 -4.46 12.45
CA PRO A 153 -6.87 -3.33 12.34
C PRO A 153 -6.17 -1.99 12.06
N GLU A 154 -4.98 -1.79 12.64
CA GLU A 154 -4.10 -0.65 12.35
C GLU A 154 -3.79 -0.54 10.86
N LEU A 155 -3.10 -1.54 10.30
CA LEU A 155 -2.60 -1.52 8.93
C LEU A 155 -3.73 -1.38 7.92
N ILE A 156 -4.92 -1.88 8.24
CA ILE A 156 -6.09 -1.74 7.38
C ILE A 156 -6.75 -0.36 7.55
N ALA A 157 -6.68 0.23 8.75
CA ALA A 157 -7.00 1.65 8.92
C ALA A 157 -6.01 2.54 8.16
N THR A 158 -4.70 2.30 8.28
CA THR A 158 -3.65 2.98 7.49
C THR A 158 -3.92 2.86 6.00
N LEU A 159 -4.26 1.65 5.51
CA LEU A 159 -4.65 1.44 4.12
C LEU A 159 -5.86 2.28 3.71
N MET A 160 -6.93 2.32 4.52
CA MET A 160 -8.09 3.17 4.23
C MET A 160 -7.73 4.66 4.21
N ILE A 161 -6.84 5.11 5.10
CA ILE A 161 -6.29 6.47 5.08
C ILE A 161 -5.53 6.73 3.77
N HIS A 162 -4.69 5.79 3.34
CA HIS A 162 -4.01 5.89 2.06
C HIS A 162 -4.98 5.97 0.88
N LEU A 163 -6.05 5.16 0.89
CA LEU A 163 -7.09 5.19 -0.15
C LEU A 163 -7.75 6.57 -0.18
N LEU A 164 -8.14 7.12 0.97
CA LEU A 164 -8.75 8.44 1.06
C LEU A 164 -7.83 9.58 0.60
N PHE A 165 -6.53 9.50 0.91
CA PHE A 165 -5.59 10.57 0.60
C PHE A 165 -4.95 10.48 -0.78
N TRP A 166 -4.83 9.29 -1.38
CA TRP A 166 -4.10 9.15 -2.66
C TRP A 166 -4.97 8.79 -3.85
N VAL A 167 -6.22 8.35 -3.64
CA VAL A 167 -7.18 8.14 -4.72
C VAL A 167 -7.93 9.44 -5.00
N ASP A 168 -8.26 9.71 -6.27
CA ASP A 168 -9.03 10.89 -6.67
C ASP A 168 -10.39 10.91 -5.93
N PRO A 169 -10.69 11.94 -5.12
CA PRO A 169 -11.94 12.01 -4.36
C PRO A 169 -13.19 12.02 -5.26
N LYS A 170 -13.05 12.43 -6.54
CA LYS A 170 -14.15 12.40 -7.52
C LYS A 170 -14.59 10.99 -7.92
N THR A 171 -13.84 9.96 -7.51
CA THR A 171 -14.25 8.57 -7.71
C THR A 171 -15.35 8.12 -6.76
N GLY A 172 -15.54 8.83 -5.63
CA GLY A 172 -16.69 8.61 -4.75
C GLY A 172 -17.95 9.31 -5.25
N ASP A 173 -19.09 8.78 -4.85
CA ASP A 173 -20.43 9.22 -5.29
C ASP A 173 -20.77 10.69 -5.03
N ASP A 174 -20.26 11.30 -3.96
CA ASP A 174 -20.48 12.70 -3.60
C ASP A 174 -19.24 13.61 -3.78
N GLY A 175 -18.15 13.05 -4.31
CA GLY A 175 -16.89 13.77 -4.55
C GLY A 175 -16.14 14.23 -3.29
N ARG A 176 -16.58 13.85 -2.07
CA ARG A 176 -15.90 14.25 -0.81
C ARG A 176 -14.70 13.36 -0.47
N GLY A 177 -14.58 12.21 -1.11
CA GLY A 177 -13.48 11.27 -0.94
C GLY A 177 -13.72 10.01 -1.77
N SER A 178 -12.71 9.16 -1.86
CA SER A 178 -12.76 7.96 -2.70
C SER A 178 -13.63 6.81 -2.15
N ILE A 179 -14.19 6.96 -0.95
CA ILE A 179 -15.13 6.02 -0.34
C ILE A 179 -16.52 6.65 -0.40
N ASP A 180 -17.47 5.95 -1.01
CA ASP A 180 -18.83 6.43 -1.22
C ASP A 180 -19.51 6.77 0.12
N ALA A 181 -20.40 7.77 0.10
CA ALA A 181 -21.18 8.17 1.27
C ALA A 181 -21.92 7.00 1.96
N PRO A 182 -22.58 6.07 1.23
CA PRO A 182 -23.20 4.89 1.81
C PRO A 182 -22.24 3.96 2.57
N ASN A 183 -20.95 3.96 2.24
CA ASN A 183 -19.95 3.14 2.90
C ASN A 183 -19.31 3.85 4.11
N ARG A 184 -19.21 5.19 4.07
CA ARG A 184 -18.58 5.99 5.14
C ARG A 184 -19.37 5.96 6.46
N GLY A 185 -20.69 6.05 6.42
CA GLY A 185 -21.53 6.01 7.63
C GLY A 185 -21.39 4.69 8.42
N PRO A 186 -21.60 3.52 7.79
CA PRO A 186 -21.37 2.22 8.42
C PRO A 186 -19.93 2.02 8.89
N LEU A 187 -18.94 2.50 8.12
CA LEU A 187 -17.53 2.45 8.50
C LEU A 187 -17.27 3.25 9.78
N GLN A 188 -17.80 4.48 9.86
CA GLN A 188 -17.68 5.33 11.04
C GLN A 188 -18.33 4.68 12.27
N ALA A 189 -19.53 4.12 12.12
CA ALA A 189 -20.21 3.39 13.20
C ALA A 189 -19.41 2.16 13.66
N LYS A 190 -18.82 1.41 12.72
CA LYS A 190 -17.97 0.26 13.04
C LYS A 190 -16.71 0.67 13.80
N LEU A 191 -16.06 1.76 13.39
CA LEU A 191 -14.88 2.31 14.06
C LEU A 191 -15.22 2.81 15.47
N ALA A 192 -16.32 3.55 15.64
CA ALA A 192 -16.79 3.98 16.95
C ALA A 192 -17.01 2.78 17.89
N ALA A 193 -17.70 1.74 17.43
CA ALA A 193 -17.91 0.52 18.21
C ALA A 193 -16.59 -0.18 18.60
N ILE A 194 -15.58 -0.18 17.73
CA ILE A 194 -14.25 -0.71 18.03
C ILE A 194 -13.55 0.14 19.10
N LEU A 195 -13.58 1.46 18.96
CA LEU A 195 -12.90 2.42 19.85
C LEU A 195 -13.55 2.49 21.24
N GLU A 196 -14.87 2.32 21.34
CA GLU A 196 -15.61 2.28 22.61
C GLU A 196 -15.49 0.92 23.32
N SER A 197 -15.14 -0.14 22.60
CA SER A 197 -15.01 -1.47 23.18
C SER A 197 -13.89 -1.51 24.24
N PRO A 198 -14.13 -2.08 25.43
CA PRO A 198 -13.06 -2.30 26.43
C PRO A 198 -11.87 -3.11 25.89
N SER A 199 -12.09 -3.93 24.86
CA SER A 199 -11.03 -4.70 24.20
C SER A 199 -10.01 -3.84 23.47
N ILE A 200 -10.32 -2.57 23.16
CA ILE A 200 -9.38 -1.66 22.48
C ILE A 200 -8.09 -1.48 23.30
N LYS A 201 -8.18 -1.57 24.63
CA LYS A 201 -7.02 -1.48 25.54
C LYS A 201 -6.02 -2.63 25.38
N ARG A 202 -6.40 -3.70 24.67
CA ARG A 202 -5.51 -4.82 24.32
C ARG A 202 -4.68 -4.54 23.08
N LEU A 203 -5.04 -3.52 22.30
CA LEU A 203 -4.25 -3.08 21.15
C LEU A 203 -3.14 -2.15 21.62
N ASP A 204 -1.99 -2.28 20.99
CA ASP A 204 -0.83 -1.43 21.25
C ASP A 204 -1.16 0.02 20.88
N LEU A 205 -0.44 0.99 21.47
CA LEU A 205 -0.71 2.41 21.20
C LEU A 205 -0.71 2.76 19.69
N PRO A 206 0.28 2.33 18.88
CA PRO A 206 0.28 2.61 17.45
C PRO A 206 -0.98 2.11 16.75
N GLN A 207 -1.47 0.92 17.14
CA GLN A 207 -2.65 0.31 16.53
C GLN A 207 -3.93 1.10 16.77
N ARG A 208 -4.02 1.76 17.94
CA ARG A 208 -5.16 2.61 18.28
C ARG A 208 -5.10 3.94 17.54
N VAL A 209 -3.92 4.51 17.39
CA VAL A 209 -3.72 5.83 16.75
C VAL A 209 -4.28 5.86 15.33
N ASP A 210 -4.02 4.84 14.51
CA ASP A 210 -4.52 4.85 13.13
C ASP A 210 -6.03 4.58 13.02
N LEU A 211 -6.62 3.85 13.96
CA LEU A 211 -8.08 3.72 14.07
C LEU A 211 -8.74 5.06 14.45
N GLU A 212 -8.19 5.75 15.46
CA GLU A 212 -8.63 7.07 15.89
C GLU A 212 -8.46 8.10 14.77
N ARG A 213 -7.33 8.07 14.06
CA ARG A 213 -7.03 8.94 12.92
C ARG A 213 -8.03 8.72 11.79
N LEU A 214 -8.32 7.48 11.41
CA LEU A 214 -9.32 7.18 10.39
C LEU A 214 -10.72 7.67 10.81
N ALA A 215 -11.11 7.44 12.07
CA ALA A 215 -12.38 7.93 12.60
C ALA A 215 -12.47 9.47 12.55
N GLY A 216 -11.39 10.17 12.89
CA GLY A 216 -11.28 11.62 12.77
C GLY A 216 -11.42 12.11 11.34
N ILE A 217 -10.74 11.47 10.38
CA ILE A 217 -10.82 11.79 8.94
C ILE A 217 -12.26 11.65 8.44
N LEU A 218 -12.93 10.53 8.76
CA LEU A 218 -14.33 10.30 8.36
C LEU A 218 -15.26 11.35 8.99
N GLY A 219 -15.01 11.73 10.25
CA GLY A 219 -15.73 12.82 10.91
C GLY A 219 -15.56 14.16 10.20
N CYS A 220 -14.34 14.51 9.78
CA CYS A 220 -14.08 15.71 8.98
C CYS A 220 -14.82 15.67 7.65
N MET A 221 -14.85 14.52 6.96
CA MET A 221 -15.54 14.38 5.67
C MET A 221 -17.07 14.46 5.79
N ALA A 222 -17.63 14.09 6.94
CA ALA A 222 -19.05 14.22 7.22
C ALA A 222 -19.48 15.69 7.45
N SER A 223 -18.55 16.55 7.87
CA SER A 223 -18.82 17.99 8.04
C SER A 223 -19.12 18.67 6.70
N GLU A 224 -20.20 19.45 6.64
CA GLU A 224 -20.54 20.26 5.47
C GLU A 224 -19.57 21.43 5.26
N GLU A 225 -19.00 21.97 6.36
CA GLU A 225 -18.12 23.14 6.32
C GLU A 225 -16.69 22.76 5.85
N VAL A 226 -16.21 21.59 6.28
CA VAL A 226 -14.79 21.22 6.15
C VAL A 226 -14.58 20.04 5.19
N GLY A 227 -15.62 19.23 4.95
CA GLY A 227 -15.47 17.92 4.32
C GLY A 227 -14.92 17.95 2.90
N SER A 228 -15.35 18.90 2.07
CA SER A 228 -14.87 19.05 0.69
C SER A 228 -13.42 19.55 0.60
N TYR A 229 -12.95 20.31 1.59
CA TYR A 229 -11.61 20.92 1.58
C TYR A 229 -10.56 20.05 2.26
N TYR A 230 -10.93 19.23 3.25
CA TYR A 230 -9.98 18.48 4.06
C TYR A 230 -9.12 17.50 3.25
N ILE A 231 -9.77 16.67 2.42
CA ILE A 231 -9.07 15.69 1.57
C ILE A 231 -8.23 16.41 0.53
N GLN A 232 -8.78 17.43 -0.15
CA GLN A 232 -8.05 18.19 -1.17
C GLN A 232 -6.81 18.89 -0.59
N SER A 233 -6.94 19.56 0.55
CA SER A 233 -5.81 20.23 1.22
C SER A 233 -4.72 19.24 1.63
N THR A 234 -5.12 18.06 2.12
CA THR A 234 -4.18 17.00 2.47
C THR A 234 -3.48 16.45 1.23
N GLN A 235 -4.20 16.26 0.12
CA GLN A 235 -3.65 15.86 -1.17
C GLN A 235 -2.64 16.87 -1.70
N ASP A 236 -2.99 18.17 -1.68
CA ASP A 236 -2.11 19.24 -2.13
C ASP A 236 -0.81 19.28 -1.31
N TYR A 237 -0.93 19.12 0.02
CA TYR A 237 0.24 19.03 0.90
C TYR A 237 1.12 17.82 0.56
N LEU A 238 0.53 16.63 0.45
CA LEU A 238 1.26 15.40 0.12
C LEU A 238 1.91 15.46 -1.26
N GLN A 239 1.26 16.09 -2.23
CA GLN A 239 1.76 16.20 -3.59
C GLN A 239 2.97 17.15 -3.68
N ARG A 240 2.99 18.23 -2.89
CA ARG A 240 4.16 19.13 -2.79
C ARG A 240 5.40 18.41 -2.29
N ASP A 241 5.25 17.52 -1.31
CA ASP A 241 6.37 16.73 -0.78
C ASP A 241 7.00 15.79 -1.83
N LEU A 242 6.29 15.48 -2.92
CA LEU A 242 6.76 14.57 -3.98
C LEU A 242 7.52 15.26 -5.11
N ASP A 243 7.47 16.58 -5.18
CA ASP A 243 8.17 17.35 -6.21
C ASP A 243 9.65 17.55 -5.89
N ALA A 244 10.11 17.06 -4.73
CA ALA A 244 11.50 17.08 -4.31
C ALA A 244 12.42 16.17 -5.15
N CYS A 245 13.70 16.54 -5.15
CA CYS A 245 14.78 15.73 -5.71
C CYS A 245 14.93 14.40 -4.95
N GLY A 246 15.20 13.31 -5.65
CA GLY A 246 15.44 12.00 -5.04
C GLY A 246 16.71 11.88 -4.18
N LYS A 247 17.51 12.95 -4.04
CA LYS A 247 18.59 13.04 -3.05
C LYS A 247 18.00 13.64 -1.76
N TRP A 248 18.05 12.89 -0.66
CA TRP A 248 17.36 13.23 0.60
C TRP A 248 17.77 14.58 1.23
N ASP A 249 19.00 15.03 0.97
CA ASP A 249 19.62 16.27 1.43
C ASP A 249 19.87 17.22 0.25
N CYS A 250 18.91 17.33 -0.67
CA CYS A 250 19.00 18.27 -1.78
C CYS A 250 18.59 19.68 -1.30
N GLU A 251 19.52 20.62 -1.35
CA GLU A 251 19.30 22.04 -1.01
C GLU A 251 19.07 22.91 -2.25
N GLU A 252 19.06 22.31 -3.45
CA GLU A 252 18.76 23.05 -4.68
C GLU A 252 17.30 23.51 -4.67
N GLU A 253 17.09 24.81 -4.82
CA GLU A 253 15.77 25.44 -4.85
C GLU A 253 15.06 25.25 -6.20
N ASP A 254 15.81 24.88 -7.25
CA ASP A 254 15.28 24.68 -8.60
C ASP A 254 14.44 23.40 -8.71
N GLU A 255 13.37 23.48 -9.50
CA GLU A 255 12.52 22.32 -9.77
C GLU A 255 13.32 21.21 -10.50
N PRO A 256 13.26 19.95 -10.05
CA PRO A 256 14.08 18.90 -10.63
C PRO A 256 13.64 18.53 -12.06
N GLU A 257 14.50 18.85 -13.03
CA GLU A 257 14.23 18.70 -14.47
C GLU A 257 14.40 17.25 -14.99
N LEU A 258 15.28 16.46 -14.37
CA LEU A 258 15.57 15.10 -14.82
C LEU A 258 14.67 14.09 -14.13
N ARG A 259 14.26 13.05 -14.87
CA ARG A 259 13.57 11.88 -14.29
C ARG A 259 14.39 10.62 -14.48
N CYS A 260 14.26 9.67 -13.56
CA CYS A 260 14.87 8.35 -13.74
C CYS A 260 14.41 7.74 -15.06
N SER A 261 15.35 7.38 -15.93
CA SER A 261 15.04 6.90 -17.28
C SER A 261 14.32 5.55 -17.29
N LYS A 262 14.46 4.73 -16.24
CA LYS A 262 13.84 3.41 -16.11
C LYS A 262 12.44 3.50 -15.50
N CYS A 263 12.32 3.93 -14.24
CA CYS A 263 11.02 3.94 -13.56
C CYS A 263 10.14 5.15 -13.87
N LYS A 264 10.74 6.27 -14.32
CA LYS A 264 10.07 7.57 -14.56
C LYS A 264 9.41 8.20 -13.31
N THR A 265 9.58 7.60 -12.13
CA THR A 265 8.91 8.02 -10.89
C THR A 265 9.69 9.06 -10.08
N VAL A 266 11.01 8.93 -10.04
CA VAL A 266 11.88 9.82 -9.24
C VAL A 266 12.41 10.95 -10.10
N LYS A 267 12.35 12.18 -9.57
CA LYS A 267 12.93 13.39 -10.17
C LYS A 267 14.31 13.71 -9.58
N TYR A 268 15.13 14.42 -10.33
CA TYR A 268 16.48 14.84 -9.95
C TYR A 268 16.80 16.21 -10.53
N CYS A 269 17.45 17.07 -9.76
CA CYS A 269 17.93 18.36 -10.26
C CYS A 269 19.09 18.20 -11.25
N GLY A 270 19.85 17.10 -11.15
CA GLY A 270 20.96 16.85 -12.06
C GLY A 270 21.46 15.40 -12.07
N LYS A 271 22.35 15.09 -13.01
CA LYS A 271 22.98 13.76 -13.16
C LYS A 271 23.77 13.34 -11.91
N ALA A 272 24.31 14.31 -11.17
CA ALA A 272 25.02 14.05 -9.92
C ALA A 272 24.09 13.45 -8.85
N HIS A 273 22.93 14.09 -8.61
CA HIS A 273 21.91 13.60 -7.68
C HIS A 273 21.32 12.26 -8.14
N GLN A 274 21.09 12.09 -9.44
CA GLN A 274 20.68 10.80 -10.00
C GLN A 274 21.72 9.70 -9.73
N GLY A 275 23.00 9.97 -10.00
CA GLY A 275 24.09 9.01 -9.78
C GLY A 275 24.30 8.66 -8.31
N TRP A 276 24.11 9.64 -7.42
CA TRP A 276 24.13 9.43 -5.98
C TRP A 276 22.96 8.55 -5.54
N HIS A 277 21.71 8.92 -5.88
CA HIS A 277 20.53 8.16 -5.46
C HIS A 277 20.54 6.73 -6.04
N TRP A 278 21.02 6.57 -7.28
CA TRP A 278 21.24 5.26 -7.90
C TRP A 278 22.10 4.33 -7.04
N LYS A 279 23.23 4.86 -6.52
CA LYS A 279 24.16 4.12 -5.66
C LYS A 279 23.62 3.93 -4.23
N ASN A 280 22.74 4.81 -3.77
CA ASN A 280 22.18 4.81 -2.41
C ASN A 280 20.78 4.17 -2.33
N GLY A 281 20.56 3.09 -3.09
CA GLY A 281 19.40 2.22 -2.93
C GLY A 281 18.37 2.29 -4.06
N HIS A 282 18.32 3.35 -4.88
CA HIS A 282 17.33 3.42 -5.96
C HIS A 282 17.45 2.26 -6.94
N LYS A 283 18.68 1.80 -7.25
CA LYS A 283 18.92 0.65 -8.14
C LYS A 283 18.10 -0.58 -7.74
N LEU A 284 17.93 -0.81 -6.44
CA LEU A 284 17.24 -1.97 -5.87
C LEU A 284 15.72 -1.82 -5.79
N LYS A 285 15.20 -0.65 -6.11
CA LYS A 285 13.77 -0.31 -6.10
C LYS A 285 13.30 0.24 -7.45
N CYS A 286 14.14 0.18 -8.48
CA CYS A 286 13.87 0.76 -9.78
C CYS A 286 13.36 -0.30 -10.76
N PHE A 287 12.05 -0.29 -10.98
CA PHE A 287 11.29 -1.12 -11.91
C PHE A 287 10.76 -0.25 -13.05
N ALA A 288 10.60 -0.83 -14.24
CA ALA A 288 9.91 -0.14 -15.31
C ALA A 288 8.41 0.02 -14.94
N PRO A 289 7.74 1.09 -15.38
CA PRO A 289 6.28 1.15 -15.30
C PRO A 289 5.69 -0.07 -16.00
N VAL A 290 4.66 -0.65 -15.39
CA VAL A 290 3.77 -1.60 -16.05
C VAL A 290 2.56 -0.78 -16.46
N ASP A 291 2.34 -0.64 -17.77
CA ASP A 291 1.20 0.08 -18.33
C ASP A 291 -0.12 -0.68 -18.09
#